data_AF-A0A832MRA7-F1
#
_entry.id   AF-A0A832MRA7-F1
#
_cell.length_a   1.000
_cell.length_b   1.000
_cell.length_c   1.000
_cell.angle_alpha   90.00
_cell.angle_beta   90.00
_cell.angle_gamma   90.00
#
_symmetry.space_group_name_H-M   'P 1'
#
loop_
_entity.id
_entity.type
_entity.pdbx_description
1 polymer ?
#
loop_
_entity_poly.entity_id
_entity_poly.type
_entity_poly.pdbx_seq_one_letter_code
_entity_poly.pdbx_strand_id
1 'polypeptide(L)'
;MKIYPTITTVNKKHLQKLREVFSLGIEQVCFFPTCLEIKEREKFYKLLERSPIKEIPFVHLRSDMQLWEMDFFVEKYHTKVFNCHSLAVHPLKNDLSKYRQYIFVENSLNFPDEKEMNLYAGLCLDFSHLEKTRQRDYKKYLQDIDRLKNYKCGCAHISAFFKLPSFVPKFISSHFSSHYLWRLSDVNYLIRYREFFPEIAAIELENSLKRQLEVINYLSSKI
;
A
#
# COMPACT_ATOMS: atom_id res chain seq x y z
N MET A 1 7.01 13.78 -5.00
CA MET A 1 6.66 12.44 -4.45
C MET A 1 7.24 12.32 -3.05
N LYS A 2 6.48 11.74 -2.12
CA LYS A 2 6.94 11.40 -0.78
C LYS A 2 6.63 9.94 -0.48
N ILE A 3 7.66 9.20 -0.07
CA ILE A 3 7.54 7.79 0.33
C ILE A 3 7.53 7.72 1.85
N TYR A 4 6.55 7.02 2.40
CA TYR A 4 6.35 6.90 3.84
C TYR A 4 6.61 5.48 4.33
N PRO A 5 7.20 5.33 5.54
CA PRO A 5 7.20 4.05 6.22
C PRO A 5 5.77 3.68 6.65
N THR A 6 5.48 2.39 6.77
CA THR A 6 4.13 1.87 7.02
C THR A 6 4.12 0.89 8.17
N ILE A 7 3.15 1.07 9.05
CA ILE A 7 2.73 0.04 10.01
C ILE A 7 1.79 -0.93 9.29
N THR A 8 2.36 -1.97 8.69
CA THR A 8 1.62 -3.14 8.19
C THR A 8 1.38 -4.14 9.32
N THR A 9 0.33 -4.97 9.16
CA THR A 9 -0.16 -5.84 10.23
C THR A 9 -0.17 -7.33 9.86
N VAL A 10 0.31 -7.73 8.68
CA VAL A 10 0.19 -9.11 8.17
C VAL A 10 0.89 -10.12 9.08
N ASN A 11 2.09 -9.78 9.58
CA ASN A 11 2.81 -10.64 10.52
C ASN A 11 2.42 -10.44 12.00
N LYS A 12 1.40 -9.63 12.28
CA LYS A 12 0.93 -9.23 13.62
C LYS A 12 1.99 -8.57 14.53
N LYS A 13 3.10 -8.06 14.00
CA LYS A 13 4.14 -7.30 14.76
C LYS A 13 3.89 -5.79 14.81
N HIS A 14 2.67 -5.35 14.60
CA HIS A 14 2.28 -3.93 14.61
C HIS A 14 2.60 -3.20 15.92
N LEU A 15 2.52 -3.88 17.07
CA LEU A 15 2.96 -3.31 18.36
C LEU A 15 4.48 -3.08 18.42
N GLN A 16 5.27 -3.95 17.78
CA GLN A 16 6.71 -3.75 17.67
C GLN A 16 7.01 -2.53 16.78
N LYS A 17 6.33 -2.41 15.63
CA LYS A 17 6.46 -1.24 14.75
C LYS A 17 6.06 0.05 15.48
N LEU A 18 5.01 0.03 16.31
CA LEU A 18 4.66 1.19 17.13
C LEU A 18 5.74 1.54 18.17
N ARG A 19 6.42 0.55 18.76
CA ARG A 19 7.59 0.85 19.61
C ARG A 19 8.74 1.47 18.82
N GLU A 20 8.96 1.02 17.59
CA GLU A 20 9.95 1.63 16.70
C GLU A 20 9.64 3.11 16.43
N VAL A 21 8.36 3.45 16.21
CA VAL A 21 7.90 4.84 16.05
C VAL A 21 8.38 5.73 17.21
N PHE A 22 8.22 5.28 18.46
CA PHE A 22 8.73 6.01 19.63
C PHE A 22 10.26 6.13 19.61
N SER A 23 10.97 5.02 19.39
CA SER A 23 12.44 5.02 19.44
C SER A 23 13.10 5.82 18.32
N LEU A 24 12.45 5.91 17.16
CA LEU A 24 12.95 6.57 15.96
C LEU A 24 12.40 8.00 15.80
N GLY A 25 11.48 8.43 16.68
CA GLY A 25 10.85 9.74 16.59
C GLY A 25 10.05 9.94 15.30
N ILE A 26 9.40 8.89 14.79
CA ILE A 26 8.66 8.98 13.53
C ILE A 26 7.32 9.68 13.76
N GLU A 27 7.11 10.81 13.11
CA GLU A 27 5.86 11.58 13.24
C GLU A 27 4.86 11.31 12.11
N GLN A 28 5.28 10.64 11.04
CA GLN A 28 4.44 10.38 9.86
C GLN A 28 4.62 8.94 9.37
N VAL A 29 3.52 8.19 9.31
CA VAL A 29 3.50 6.79 8.86
C VAL A 29 2.24 6.50 8.05
N CYS A 30 2.29 5.56 7.13
CA CYS A 30 1.08 4.95 6.57
C CYS A 30 0.61 3.80 7.48
N PHE A 31 -0.66 3.39 7.35
CA PHE A 31 -1.21 2.35 8.21
C PHE A 31 -2.09 1.34 7.48
N PHE A 32 -1.68 0.05 7.50
CA PHE A 32 -2.33 -1.03 6.77
C PHE A 32 -2.87 -2.08 7.78
N PRO A 33 -4.13 -1.96 8.23
CA PRO A 33 -4.76 -2.82 9.25
C PRO A 33 -5.13 -4.24 8.78
N THR A 34 -4.60 -4.71 7.65
CA THR A 34 -4.94 -5.97 6.94
C THR A 34 -5.32 -7.16 7.83
N CYS A 35 -4.61 -7.43 8.93
CA CYS A 35 -4.87 -8.60 9.79
C CYS A 35 -5.36 -8.25 11.21
N LEU A 36 -5.85 -7.03 11.44
CA LEU A 36 -6.46 -6.62 12.71
C LEU A 36 -7.98 -6.64 12.62
N GLU A 37 -8.60 -7.43 13.48
CA GLU A 37 -10.06 -7.41 13.65
C GLU A 37 -10.52 -6.16 14.40
N ILE A 38 -11.80 -5.79 14.30
CA ILE A 38 -12.34 -4.51 14.80
C ILE A 38 -11.92 -4.21 16.25
N LYS A 39 -12.01 -5.19 17.16
CA LYS A 39 -11.59 -5.03 18.57
C LYS A 39 -10.09 -4.81 18.74
N GLU A 40 -9.27 -5.37 17.85
CA GLU A 40 -7.82 -5.13 17.83
C GLU A 40 -7.50 -3.74 17.27
N ARG A 41 -8.22 -3.31 16.22
CA ARG A 41 -8.10 -1.96 15.65
C ARG A 41 -8.47 -0.87 16.66
N GLU A 42 -9.60 -1.00 17.34
CA GLU A 42 -10.01 -0.07 18.40
C GLU A 42 -8.94 0.09 19.50
N LYS A 43 -8.35 -1.03 19.94
CA LYS A 43 -7.25 -1.01 20.91
C LYS A 43 -6.01 -0.34 20.33
N PHE A 44 -5.69 -0.63 19.07
CA PHE A 44 -4.52 -0.06 18.41
C PHE A 44 -4.68 1.45 18.16
N TYR A 45 -5.87 1.92 17.81
CA TYR A 45 -6.16 3.35 17.62
C TYR A 45 -5.91 4.17 18.89
N LYS A 46 -6.32 3.64 20.05
CA LYS A 46 -5.98 4.24 21.36
C LYS A 46 -4.48 4.30 21.64
N LEU A 47 -3.71 3.36 21.09
CA LEU A 47 -2.24 3.37 21.19
C LEU A 47 -1.63 4.38 20.21
N LEU A 48 -2.17 4.49 18.99
CA LEU A 48 -1.76 5.52 18.03
C LEU A 48 -1.92 6.92 18.63
N GLU A 49 -3.03 7.19 19.32
CA GLU A 49 -3.28 8.51 19.94
C GLU A 49 -2.25 8.91 21.01
N ARG A 50 -1.56 7.93 21.58
CA ARG A 50 -0.50 8.13 22.59
C ARG A 50 0.90 8.13 21.98
N SER A 51 0.99 7.91 20.67
CA SER A 51 2.24 7.87 19.92
C SER A 51 2.66 9.27 19.47
N PRO A 52 3.92 9.45 19.04
CA PRO A 52 4.36 10.73 18.47
C PRO A 52 3.88 10.94 17.03
N ILE A 53 3.08 10.01 16.46
CA ILE A 53 2.52 10.16 15.12
C ILE A 53 1.56 11.35 15.10
N LYS A 54 1.81 12.27 14.17
CA LYS A 54 0.98 13.45 13.90
C LYS A 54 0.15 13.29 12.63
N GLU A 55 0.65 12.54 11.65
CA GLU A 55 -0.03 12.32 10.39
C GLU A 55 0.00 10.86 9.93
N ILE A 56 -1.12 10.41 9.38
CA ILE A 56 -1.26 9.13 8.68
C ILE A 56 -1.80 9.44 7.28
N PRO A 57 -0.95 9.87 6.33
CA PRO A 57 -1.40 10.42 5.06
C PRO A 57 -2.11 9.39 4.18
N PHE A 58 -1.85 8.10 4.41
CA PHE A 58 -2.38 7.00 3.60
C PHE A 58 -2.73 5.78 4.46
N VAL A 59 -3.97 5.29 4.30
CA VAL A 59 -4.51 4.09 4.96
C VAL A 59 -5.03 3.08 3.92
N HIS A 60 -4.66 1.80 4.09
CA HIS A 60 -5.17 0.69 3.28
C HIS A 60 -6.44 0.11 3.90
N LEU A 61 -7.58 0.26 3.22
CA LEU A 61 -8.87 -0.14 3.76
C LEU A 61 -9.03 -1.66 3.74
N ARG A 62 -9.59 -2.18 4.83
CA ARG A 62 -10.23 -3.50 4.84
C ARG A 62 -11.70 -3.39 4.42
N SER A 63 -12.24 -4.48 3.88
CA SER A 63 -13.66 -4.57 3.54
C SER A 63 -14.62 -4.35 4.71
N ASP A 64 -14.18 -4.61 5.94
CA ASP A 64 -14.97 -4.46 7.17
C ASP A 64 -14.74 -3.12 7.89
N MET A 65 -14.01 -2.17 7.29
CA MET A 65 -13.81 -0.87 7.93
C MET A 65 -15.13 -0.10 8.07
N GLN A 66 -15.30 0.53 9.23
CA GLN A 66 -16.49 1.31 9.56
C GLN A 66 -16.26 2.80 9.28
N LEU A 67 -17.34 3.54 9.04
CA LEU A 67 -17.26 4.97 8.69
C LEU A 67 -16.52 5.80 9.75
N TRP A 68 -16.74 5.51 11.03
CA TRP A 68 -16.06 6.20 12.13
C TRP A 68 -14.55 5.99 12.10
N GLU A 69 -14.05 4.87 11.57
CA GLU A 69 -12.61 4.64 11.43
C GLU A 69 -12.02 5.61 10.40
N MET A 70 -12.76 5.88 9.32
CA MET A 70 -12.34 6.87 8.32
C MET A 70 -12.40 8.29 8.90
N ASP A 71 -13.45 8.64 9.63
CA ASP A 71 -13.56 9.93 10.34
C ASP A 71 -12.38 10.13 11.28
N PHE A 72 -12.05 9.10 12.08
CA PHE A 72 -10.89 9.11 12.96
C PHE A 72 -9.59 9.42 12.21
N PHE A 73 -9.32 8.73 11.10
CA PHE A 73 -8.10 8.94 10.33
C PHE A 73 -8.02 10.33 9.67
N VAL A 74 -9.13 10.81 9.10
CA VAL A 74 -9.18 12.13 8.45
C VAL A 74 -9.07 13.26 9.49
N GLU A 75 -9.83 13.20 10.58
CA GLU A 75 -9.91 14.28 11.56
C GLU A 75 -8.68 14.31 12.47
N LYS A 76 -8.21 13.14 12.95
CA LYS A 76 -7.10 13.06 13.90
C LYS A 76 -5.73 13.08 13.25
N TYR A 77 -5.59 12.43 12.09
CA TYR A 77 -4.31 12.17 11.45
C TYR A 77 -4.18 12.76 10.05
N HIS A 78 -5.14 13.59 9.64
CA HIS A 78 -5.12 14.33 8.38
C HIS A 78 -4.88 13.40 7.16
N THR A 79 -5.49 12.21 7.18
CA THR A 79 -5.38 11.26 6.08
C THR A 79 -5.88 11.89 4.78
N LYS A 80 -5.03 11.80 3.74
CA LYS A 80 -5.28 12.43 2.44
C LYS A 80 -5.86 11.45 1.44
N VAL A 81 -5.45 10.20 1.53
CA VAL A 81 -5.83 9.15 0.57
C VAL A 81 -6.08 7.84 1.30
N PHE A 82 -7.04 7.10 0.78
CA PHE A 82 -7.31 5.72 1.16
C PHE A 82 -7.12 4.86 -0.09
N ASN A 83 -6.78 3.59 0.09
CA ASN A 83 -6.94 2.63 -1.01
C ASN A 83 -7.76 1.42 -0.57
N CYS A 84 -8.35 0.74 -1.53
CA CYS A 84 -8.97 -0.57 -1.34
C CYS A 84 -8.60 -1.49 -2.52
N HIS A 85 -8.75 -2.79 -2.32
CA HIS A 85 -8.76 -3.72 -3.45
C HIS A 85 -10.09 -3.60 -4.23
N SER A 86 -10.09 -4.14 -5.45
CA SER A 86 -11.30 -4.26 -6.29
C SER A 86 -12.47 -4.85 -5.49
N LEU A 87 -13.62 -4.18 -5.57
CA LEU A 87 -14.89 -4.57 -4.97
C LEU A 87 -15.43 -5.87 -5.56
N ALA A 88 -15.06 -6.21 -6.80
CA ALA A 88 -15.44 -7.47 -7.42
C ALA A 88 -14.88 -8.69 -6.64
N VAL A 89 -13.75 -8.51 -5.94
CA VAL A 89 -13.10 -9.55 -5.14
C VAL A 89 -13.31 -9.30 -3.64
N HIS A 90 -13.26 -8.04 -3.22
CA HIS A 90 -13.27 -7.61 -1.81
C HIS A 90 -14.35 -6.55 -1.56
N PRO A 91 -15.65 -6.89 -1.67
CA PRO A 91 -16.74 -5.93 -1.51
C PRO A 91 -16.71 -5.27 -0.13
N LEU A 92 -16.95 -3.95 -0.08
CA LEU A 92 -17.10 -3.22 1.18
C LEU A 92 -18.37 -3.68 1.89
N LYS A 93 -18.26 -3.93 3.20
CA LYS A 93 -19.37 -4.37 4.06
C LYS A 93 -20.18 -3.19 4.62
N ASN A 94 -19.59 -2.00 4.63
CA ASN A 94 -20.18 -0.79 5.16
C ASN A 94 -20.21 0.29 4.08
N ASP A 95 -21.14 1.24 4.19
CA ASP A 95 -21.18 2.39 3.29
C ASP A 95 -20.10 3.41 3.66
N LEU A 96 -19.11 3.55 2.78
CA LEU A 96 -18.01 4.51 2.88
C LEU A 96 -18.14 5.63 1.83
N SER A 97 -19.34 5.83 1.27
CA SER A 97 -19.62 6.76 0.18
C SER A 97 -19.17 8.20 0.46
N LYS A 98 -19.24 8.65 1.72
CA LYS A 98 -18.72 9.94 2.21
C LYS A 98 -17.29 10.23 1.73
N TYR A 99 -16.47 9.20 1.57
CA TYR A 99 -15.05 9.32 1.26
C TYR A 99 -14.66 8.83 -0.15
N ARG A 100 -15.61 8.57 -1.06
CA ARG A 100 -15.31 8.04 -2.42
C ARG A 100 -14.24 8.83 -3.18
N GLN A 101 -14.26 10.16 -3.07
CA GLN A 101 -13.30 11.08 -3.69
C GLN A 101 -11.87 11.03 -3.09
N TYR A 102 -11.67 10.27 -2.02
CA TYR A 102 -10.38 10.03 -1.37
C TYR A 102 -9.92 8.56 -1.49
N ILE A 103 -10.78 7.66 -1.98
CA ILE A 103 -10.48 6.23 -2.10
C ILE A 103 -9.95 5.93 -3.50
N PHE A 104 -8.83 5.22 -3.57
CA PHE A 104 -8.18 4.80 -4.80
C PHE A 104 -8.22 3.26 -4.90
N VAL A 105 -8.59 2.71 -6.06
CA VAL A 105 -8.70 1.25 -6.25
C VAL A 105 -7.36 0.69 -6.69
N GLU A 106 -6.89 -0.38 -6.05
CA GLU A 106 -5.58 -0.96 -6.30
C GLU A 106 -5.53 -1.89 -7.52
N ASN A 107 -4.46 -1.84 -8.32
CA ASN A 107 -4.16 -2.90 -9.29
C ASN A 107 -3.59 -4.15 -8.59
N SER A 108 -4.37 -5.23 -8.60
CA SER A 108 -3.96 -6.51 -8.02
C SER A 108 -3.63 -7.53 -9.12
N LEU A 109 -4.29 -8.69 -9.13
CA LEU A 109 -4.19 -9.67 -10.23
C LEU A 109 -4.73 -9.09 -11.54
N ASN A 110 -5.83 -8.35 -11.45
CA ASN A 110 -6.46 -7.65 -12.55
C ASN A 110 -6.45 -6.16 -12.27
N PHE A 111 -6.35 -5.38 -13.34
CA PHE A 111 -6.49 -3.93 -13.27
C PHE A 111 -7.98 -3.58 -13.09
N PRO A 112 -8.35 -2.70 -12.14
CA PRO A 112 -9.76 -2.39 -11.81
C PRO A 112 -10.56 -2.00 -13.04
N ASP A 113 -11.80 -2.46 -13.17
CA ASP A 113 -12.59 -2.16 -14.37
C ASP A 113 -13.10 -0.71 -14.40
N GLU A 114 -13.63 -0.28 -15.55
CA GLU A 114 -14.11 1.11 -15.73
C GLU A 114 -15.26 1.45 -14.77
N LYS A 115 -16.11 0.48 -14.40
CA LYS A 115 -17.21 0.72 -13.46
C LYS A 115 -16.68 1.05 -12.08
N GLU A 116 -15.68 0.30 -11.60
CA GLU A 116 -15.01 0.57 -10.33
C GLU A 116 -14.27 1.90 -10.36
N MET A 117 -13.55 2.18 -11.45
CA MET A 117 -12.80 3.43 -11.60
C MET A 117 -13.70 4.66 -11.62
N ASN A 118 -14.93 4.56 -12.14
CA ASN A 118 -15.91 5.65 -12.14
C ASN A 118 -16.57 5.90 -10.77
N LEU A 119 -16.43 4.99 -9.80
CA LEU A 119 -17.01 5.14 -8.46
C LEU A 119 -16.07 5.84 -7.47
N TYR A 120 -14.78 5.91 -7.77
CA TYR A 120 -13.72 6.25 -6.83
C TYR A 120 -12.76 7.30 -7.40
N ALA A 121 -11.85 7.80 -6.57
CA ALA A 121 -10.96 8.91 -6.88
C ALA A 121 -9.92 8.60 -7.98
N GLY A 122 -9.67 7.31 -8.24
CA GLY A 122 -8.71 6.85 -9.23
C GLY A 122 -8.02 5.56 -8.80
N LEU A 123 -6.76 5.41 -9.22
CA LEU A 123 -5.95 4.21 -9.03
C LEU A 123 -4.96 4.34 -7.87
N CYS A 124 -4.83 3.27 -7.08
CA CYS A 124 -3.67 3.02 -6.23
C CYS A 124 -2.72 2.07 -6.97
N LEU A 125 -1.50 2.52 -7.28
CA LEU A 125 -0.56 1.72 -8.05
C LEU A 125 0.30 0.82 -7.16
N ASP A 126 0.04 -0.48 -7.14
CA ASP A 126 0.98 -1.48 -6.64
C ASP A 126 1.98 -1.84 -7.75
N PHE A 127 3.22 -1.37 -7.59
CA PHE A 127 4.28 -1.60 -8.57
C PHE A 127 4.72 -3.07 -8.64
N SER A 128 4.65 -3.81 -7.54
CA SER A 128 5.04 -5.22 -7.49
C SER A 128 4.08 -6.09 -8.29
N HIS A 129 2.78 -5.77 -8.26
CA HIS A 129 1.75 -6.39 -9.08
C HIS A 129 1.93 -6.07 -10.58
N LEU A 130 2.27 -4.82 -10.89
CA LEU A 130 2.58 -4.41 -12.26
C LEU A 130 3.84 -5.12 -12.80
N GLU A 131 4.92 -5.17 -12.02
CA GLU A 131 6.17 -5.85 -12.39
C GLU A 131 5.97 -7.37 -12.52
N LYS A 132 5.15 -7.97 -11.65
CA LYS A 132 4.73 -9.38 -11.78
C LYS A 132 4.02 -9.64 -13.10
N THR A 133 3.11 -8.74 -13.49
CA THR A 133 2.40 -8.82 -14.77
C THR A 133 3.40 -8.73 -15.92
N ARG A 134 4.32 -7.76 -15.89
CA ARG A 134 5.36 -7.59 -16.91
C ARG A 134 6.18 -8.86 -17.15
N GLN A 135 6.55 -9.57 -16.10
CA GLN A 135 7.34 -10.80 -16.20
C GLN A 135 6.55 -12.00 -16.72
N ARG A 136 5.22 -12.04 -16.50
CA ARG A 136 4.39 -13.22 -16.79
C ARG A 136 3.57 -13.11 -18.06
N ASP A 137 3.05 -11.92 -18.31
CA ASP A 137 2.15 -11.62 -19.41
C ASP A 137 2.44 -10.19 -19.90
N TYR A 138 3.43 -10.10 -20.78
CA TYR A 138 3.88 -8.83 -21.32
C TYR A 138 2.78 -8.11 -22.13
N LYS A 139 1.89 -8.87 -22.78
CA LYS A 139 0.76 -8.29 -23.52
C LYS A 139 -0.22 -7.63 -22.57
N LYS A 140 -0.63 -8.32 -21.50
CA LYS A 140 -1.47 -7.72 -20.44
C LYS A 140 -0.77 -6.52 -19.80
N TYR A 141 0.54 -6.60 -19.53
CA TYR A 141 1.28 -5.47 -18.99
C TYR A 141 1.21 -4.23 -19.89
N LEU A 142 1.35 -4.36 -21.21
CA LEU A 142 1.22 -3.22 -22.12
C LEU A 142 -0.20 -2.62 -22.08
N GLN A 143 -1.23 -3.45 -21.95
CA GLN A 143 -2.61 -2.99 -21.76
C GLN A 143 -2.76 -2.25 -20.43
N ASP A 144 -2.21 -2.79 -19.34
CA ASP A 144 -2.23 -2.15 -18.03
C ASP A 144 -1.50 -0.79 -18.07
N ILE A 145 -0.35 -0.69 -18.73
CA ILE A 145 0.38 0.58 -18.94
C ILE A 145 -0.45 1.60 -19.73
N ASP A 146 -1.16 1.17 -20.78
CA ASP A 146 -2.02 2.07 -21.54
C ASP A 146 -3.18 2.59 -20.68
N ARG A 147 -3.79 1.71 -19.89
CA ARG A 147 -4.85 2.07 -18.94
C ARG A 147 -4.36 3.02 -17.85
N LEU A 148 -3.14 2.88 -17.34
CA LEU A 148 -2.56 3.81 -16.37
C LEU A 148 -2.60 5.27 -16.84
N LYS A 149 -2.49 5.53 -18.15
CA LYS A 149 -2.52 6.88 -18.71
C LYS A 149 -3.89 7.54 -18.63
N ASN A 150 -4.95 6.74 -18.50
CA ASN A 150 -6.33 7.21 -18.53
C ASN A 150 -6.90 7.50 -17.13
N TYR A 151 -6.18 7.14 -16.07
CA TYR A 151 -6.67 7.28 -14.70
C TYR A 151 -5.68 8.04 -13.83
N LYS A 152 -6.22 8.88 -12.94
CA LYS A 152 -5.44 9.53 -11.90
C LYS A 152 -4.85 8.47 -10.96
N CYS A 153 -3.52 8.43 -10.83
CA CYS A 153 -2.86 7.68 -9.76
C CYS A 153 -2.69 8.58 -8.54
N GLY A 154 -3.36 8.27 -7.43
CA GLY A 154 -3.33 9.10 -6.22
C GLY A 154 -2.37 8.61 -5.16
N CYS A 155 -2.16 7.30 -5.09
CA CYS A 155 -1.23 6.67 -4.16
C CYS A 155 -0.62 5.40 -4.75
N ALA A 156 0.45 4.92 -4.12
CA ALA A 156 1.14 3.72 -4.58
C ALA A 156 1.65 2.85 -3.43
N HIS A 157 1.76 1.55 -3.69
CA HIS A 157 2.40 0.59 -2.81
C HIS A 157 3.77 0.20 -3.35
N ILE A 158 4.75 0.18 -2.45
CA ILE A 158 6.13 -0.22 -2.72
C ILE A 158 6.43 -1.49 -1.94
N SER A 159 6.54 -2.61 -2.67
CA SER A 159 6.91 -3.92 -2.14
C SER A 159 8.20 -4.42 -2.78
N ALA A 160 8.81 -5.45 -2.20
CA ALA A 160 9.98 -6.09 -2.78
C ALA A 160 9.54 -6.96 -3.96
N PHE A 161 10.36 -7.00 -5.01
CA PHE A 161 10.16 -7.89 -6.14
C PHE A 161 11.45 -8.63 -6.48
N PHE A 162 11.38 -9.95 -6.56
CA PHE A 162 12.52 -10.79 -6.88
C PHE A 162 12.21 -11.65 -8.11
N LYS A 163 13.19 -11.72 -9.01
CA LYS A 163 13.15 -12.60 -10.15
C LYS A 163 13.52 -14.01 -9.67
N LEU A 164 12.55 -14.92 -9.59
CA LEU A 164 12.87 -16.33 -9.36
C LEU A 164 13.53 -16.92 -10.60
N PRO A 165 14.43 -17.89 -10.44
CA PRO A 165 14.93 -18.70 -11.54
C PRO A 165 13.78 -19.43 -12.25
N SER A 166 13.88 -19.62 -13.56
CA SER A 166 12.83 -20.17 -14.43
C SER A 166 12.33 -21.58 -14.06
N PHE A 167 13.01 -22.27 -13.14
CA PHE A 167 12.78 -23.66 -12.75
C PHE A 167 11.95 -23.81 -11.46
N VAL A 168 11.51 -22.71 -10.83
CA VAL A 168 10.67 -22.80 -9.63
C VAL A 168 9.22 -23.15 -10.02
N PRO A 169 8.63 -24.23 -9.48
CA PRO A 169 7.28 -24.68 -9.82
C PRO A 169 6.22 -23.56 -9.68
N LYS A 170 5.27 -23.52 -10.63
CA LYS A 170 4.15 -22.55 -10.68
C LYS A 170 3.34 -22.45 -9.38
N PHE A 171 3.36 -23.45 -8.50
CA PHE A 171 2.63 -23.41 -7.23
C PHE A 171 3.31 -22.55 -6.16
N ILE A 172 4.63 -22.33 -6.25
CA ILE A 172 5.37 -21.39 -5.40
C ILE A 172 5.18 -19.94 -5.92
N SER A 173 4.48 -19.77 -7.05
CA SER A 173 4.37 -18.51 -7.77
C SER A 173 3.38 -17.49 -7.19
N SER A 174 2.71 -17.78 -6.08
CA SER A 174 2.00 -16.77 -5.31
C SER A 174 2.96 -15.78 -4.62
N HIS A 175 4.24 -16.14 -4.43
CA HIS A 175 5.20 -15.42 -3.58
C HIS A 175 5.95 -14.23 -4.22
N PHE A 176 5.69 -13.88 -5.49
CA PHE A 176 6.52 -12.86 -6.20
C PHE A 176 6.34 -11.42 -5.70
N SER A 177 5.17 -11.09 -5.15
CA SER A 177 5.05 -9.92 -4.27
C SER A 177 5.43 -10.42 -2.89
N SER A 178 6.65 -10.11 -2.46
CA SER A 178 7.02 -10.34 -1.07
C SER A 178 6.88 -9.03 -0.34
N HIS A 179 6.01 -9.04 0.65
CA HIS A 179 6.00 -8.04 1.70
C HIS A 179 7.25 -8.15 2.60
N TYR A 180 8.33 -8.81 2.16
CA TYR A 180 9.59 -8.85 2.87
C TYR A 180 10.76 -8.58 1.91
N LEU A 181 11.58 -7.60 2.27
CA LEU A 181 12.76 -7.20 1.53
C LEU A 181 14.01 -7.85 2.11
N TRP A 182 14.74 -8.59 1.26
CA TRP A 182 16.01 -9.20 1.63
C TRP A 182 17.18 -8.26 1.38
N ARG A 183 17.22 -7.63 0.19
CA ARG A 183 18.28 -6.70 -0.23
C ARG A 183 17.65 -5.40 -0.74
N LEU A 184 18.34 -4.27 -0.57
CA LEU A 184 17.89 -2.99 -1.10
C LEU A 184 17.71 -3.04 -2.63
N SER A 185 18.49 -3.85 -3.34
CA SER A 185 18.34 -4.04 -4.79
C SER A 185 17.01 -4.69 -5.20
N ASP A 186 16.27 -5.32 -4.28
CA ASP A 186 14.99 -5.96 -4.58
C ASP A 186 13.88 -4.93 -4.87
N VAL A 187 14.16 -3.62 -4.73
CA VAL A 187 13.29 -2.52 -5.19
C VAL A 187 13.82 -1.80 -6.44
N ASN A 188 14.92 -2.25 -7.05
CA ASN A 188 15.49 -1.59 -8.25
C ASN A 188 14.56 -1.60 -9.46
N TYR A 189 13.61 -2.53 -9.51
CA TYR A 189 12.62 -2.58 -10.58
C TYR A 189 11.77 -1.29 -10.65
N LEU A 190 11.62 -0.56 -9.55
CA LEU A 190 10.88 0.70 -9.45
C LEU A 190 11.46 1.82 -10.32
N ILE A 191 12.76 1.78 -10.63
CA ILE A 191 13.41 2.78 -11.49
C ILE A 191 12.72 2.86 -12.86
N ARG A 192 12.20 1.71 -13.34
CA ARG A 192 11.45 1.64 -14.60
C ARG A 192 10.13 2.42 -14.55
N TYR A 193 9.55 2.58 -13.37
CA TYR A 193 8.23 3.14 -13.17
C TYR A 193 8.25 4.56 -12.58
N ARG A 194 9.42 5.22 -12.56
CA ARG A 194 9.61 6.57 -11.98
C ARG A 194 8.57 7.59 -12.43
N GLU A 195 8.14 7.53 -13.69
CA GLU A 195 7.18 8.47 -14.29
C GLU A 195 5.74 8.24 -13.84
N PHE A 196 5.45 7.08 -13.23
CA PHE A 196 4.13 6.70 -12.73
C PHE A 196 3.99 6.90 -11.22
N PHE A 197 5.00 7.42 -10.53
CA PHE A 197 4.91 7.63 -9.09
C PHE A 197 3.93 8.75 -8.74
N PRO A 198 2.94 8.50 -7.88
CA PRO A 198 2.05 9.53 -7.39
C PRO A 198 2.72 10.39 -6.31
N GLU A 199 2.00 11.38 -5.80
CA GLU A 199 2.51 12.25 -4.74
C GLU A 199 2.80 11.47 -3.44
N ILE A 200 1.96 10.47 -3.10
CA ILE A 200 2.06 9.69 -1.87
C ILE A 200 2.32 8.22 -2.20
N ALA A 201 3.40 7.65 -1.68
CA ALA A 201 3.67 6.21 -1.77
C ALA A 201 3.94 5.62 -0.38
N ALA A 202 3.48 4.39 -0.16
CA ALA A 202 3.66 3.65 1.09
C ALA A 202 4.56 2.44 0.87
N ILE A 203 5.52 2.22 1.76
CA ILE A 203 6.27 0.97 1.82
C ILE A 203 5.36 -0.14 2.35
N GLU A 204 5.07 -1.17 1.58
CA GLU A 204 4.24 -2.30 2.03
C GLU A 204 5.13 -3.51 2.37
N LEU A 205 5.97 -3.31 3.39
CA LEU A 205 6.89 -4.32 3.88
C LEU A 205 6.66 -4.64 5.36
N GLU A 206 6.71 -5.93 5.68
CA GLU A 206 6.72 -6.51 7.02
C GLU A 206 8.05 -6.32 7.74
N ASN A 207 9.10 -5.83 7.05
CA ASN A 207 10.34 -5.40 7.67
C ASN A 207 10.10 -4.32 8.75
N SER A 208 11.08 -4.17 9.65
CA SER A 208 11.11 -3.13 10.68
C SER A 208 11.00 -1.72 10.07
N LEU A 209 10.48 -0.76 10.82
CA LEU A 209 10.38 0.63 10.33
C LEU A 209 11.77 1.20 10.03
N LYS A 210 12.79 0.85 10.83
CA LYS A 210 14.18 1.19 10.51
C LYS A 210 14.59 0.72 9.10
N ARG A 211 14.27 -0.52 8.75
CA ARG A 211 14.60 -1.08 7.42
C ARG A 211 13.78 -0.41 6.31
N GLN A 212 12.53 -0.04 6.58
CA GLN A 212 11.73 0.71 5.61
C GLN A 212 12.31 2.11 5.35
N LEU A 213 12.83 2.79 6.39
CA LEU A 213 13.56 4.06 6.22
C LEU A 213 14.84 3.90 5.37
N GLU A 214 15.57 2.79 5.52
CA GLU A 214 16.71 2.48 4.64
C GLU A 214 16.28 2.32 3.18
N VAL A 215 15.12 1.68 2.92
CA VAL A 215 14.55 1.57 1.56
C VAL A 215 14.17 2.94 1.00
N ILE A 216 13.52 3.78 1.81
CA ILE A 216 13.15 5.14 1.41
C ILE A 216 14.40 5.93 1.01
N ASN A 217 15.43 5.94 1.86
CA ASN A 217 16.70 6.61 1.56
C ASN A 217 17.37 6.07 0.30
N TYR A 218 17.33 4.75 0.11
CA TYR A 218 17.87 4.10 -1.08
C TYR A 218 17.16 4.56 -2.37
N LEU A 219 15.83 4.62 -2.34
CA LEU A 219 15.01 5.02 -3.47
C LEU A 219 15.11 6.53 -3.77
N SER A 220 15.20 7.39 -2.75
CA SER A 220 15.34 8.85 -2.95
C SER A 220 16.58 9.25 -3.76
N SER A 221 17.57 8.37 -3.92
CA SER A 221 18.76 8.59 -4.77
C SER A 221 18.61 8.07 -6.20
N LYS A 222 17.48 7.44 -6.54
CA LYS A 222 17.31 6.64 -7.76
C LYS A 222 16.04 6.95 -8.56
N ILE A 223 15.00 7.47 -7.91
CA ILE A 223 13.70 7.81 -8.50
C ILE A 223 13.33 9.26 -8.24
#